data_AF-A0A7G8GP18-F1
#
_entry.id   AF-A0A7G8GP18-F1
#
_cell.length_a   1.000
_cell.length_b   1.000
_cell.length_c   1.000
_cell.angle_alpha   90.00
_cell.angle_beta   90.00
_cell.angle_gamma   90.00
#
_symmetry.space_group_name_H-M   'P 1'
#
loop_
_entity.id
_entity.type
_entity.pdbx_description
1 polymer ?
#
loop_
_entity_poly.entity_id
_entity_poly.type
_entity_poly.pdbx_seq_one_letter_code
_entity_poly.pdbx_strand_id
1 'polypeptide(L)'
;MWTTSSKAFKTFFKTGEITDRALDAGINNSGWTAEEIQEGMTKTYSVDIVGVSRFLYSKDGVKFLKDQTASYFPYWKMKSTSVVALRSAIIADSIDGKISSASIMAALPVDFRLADTCGTYTGAQNVCAPDKCEGDAQCTSLLSWYVFLPACVQANSALPEPAPRAVQTYTAPARPLW
;
A
#
# COMPACT_ATOMS: atom_id res chain seq x y z
N MET A 1 10.19 -7.80 -14.12
CA MET A 1 10.34 -6.66 -13.19
C MET A 1 11.74 -6.49 -12.56
N TRP A 2 12.60 -7.51 -12.49
CA TRP A 2 13.92 -7.48 -11.78
C TRP A 2 14.91 -6.39 -12.25
N THR A 3 14.70 -5.82 -13.42
CA THR A 3 15.57 -4.83 -14.06
C THR A 3 14.81 -3.59 -14.53
N THR A 4 13.53 -3.46 -14.17
CA THR A 4 12.72 -2.34 -14.60
C THR A 4 13.19 -1.08 -13.90
N SER A 5 13.68 -0.12 -14.67
CA SER A 5 14.15 1.14 -14.10
C SER A 5 13.00 1.96 -13.51
N SER A 6 13.28 2.74 -12.46
CA SER A 6 12.34 3.74 -11.93
C SER A 6 11.84 4.69 -13.02
N LYS A 7 12.69 5.01 -14.02
CA LYS A 7 12.30 5.83 -15.18
C LYS A 7 11.22 5.16 -16.03
N ALA A 8 11.34 3.85 -16.28
CA ALA A 8 10.35 3.11 -17.05
C ALA A 8 8.98 3.08 -16.34
N PHE A 9 8.96 2.85 -15.03
CA PHE A 9 7.73 2.96 -14.24
C PHE A 9 7.12 4.36 -14.33
N LYS A 10 7.93 5.41 -14.17
CA LYS A 10 7.47 6.81 -14.27
C LYS A 10 6.89 7.12 -15.64
N THR A 11 7.52 6.66 -16.72
CA THR A 11 6.98 6.82 -18.08
C THR A 11 5.64 6.11 -18.20
N PHE A 12 5.60 4.82 -17.87
CA PHE A 12 4.39 4.01 -17.94
C PHE A 12 3.23 4.60 -17.13
N PHE A 13 3.45 4.99 -15.88
CA PHE A 13 2.40 5.60 -15.05
C PHE A 13 1.87 6.92 -15.64
N LYS A 14 2.74 7.70 -16.31
CA LYS A 14 2.38 9.02 -16.86
C LYS A 14 1.70 8.92 -18.24
N THR A 15 2.17 8.03 -19.11
CA THR A 15 1.78 8.01 -20.53
C THR A 15 1.14 6.71 -20.99
N GLY A 16 1.18 5.66 -20.18
CA GLY A 16 0.81 4.29 -20.57
C GLY A 16 1.87 3.59 -21.42
N GLU A 17 2.95 4.29 -21.81
CA GLU A 17 3.98 3.75 -22.69
C GLU A 17 4.89 2.76 -21.95
N ILE A 18 5.02 1.55 -22.49
CA ILE A 18 5.90 0.51 -21.96
C ILE A 18 7.24 0.56 -22.69
N THR A 19 8.25 1.18 -22.05
CA THR A 19 9.59 1.36 -22.63
C THR A 19 10.63 0.36 -22.12
N ASP A 20 10.22 -0.63 -21.34
CA ASP A 20 11.11 -1.57 -20.65
C ASP A 20 10.60 -3.00 -20.77
N ARG A 21 11.46 -3.90 -21.26
CA ARG A 21 11.12 -5.31 -21.47
C ARG A 21 10.73 -6.04 -20.19
N ALA A 22 11.34 -5.67 -19.05
CA ALA A 22 11.03 -6.31 -17.78
C ALA A 22 9.72 -5.79 -17.16
N LEU A 23 9.30 -4.57 -17.53
CA LEU A 23 7.98 -4.02 -17.22
C LEU A 23 6.91 -4.73 -18.04
N ASP A 24 7.12 -4.83 -19.35
CA ASP A 24 6.25 -5.56 -20.27
C ASP A 24 6.02 -7.00 -19.81
N ALA A 25 7.11 -7.74 -19.54
CA ALA A 25 7.01 -9.09 -19.00
C ALA A 25 6.33 -9.14 -17.62
N GLY A 26 6.51 -8.10 -16.79
CA GLY A 26 5.86 -8.01 -15.48
C GLY A 26 4.34 -7.88 -15.61
N ILE A 27 3.88 -7.02 -16.52
CA ILE A 27 2.46 -6.81 -16.82
C ILE A 27 1.87 -8.08 -17.43
N ASN A 28 2.50 -8.63 -18.47
CA ASN A 28 2.01 -9.84 -19.14
C ASN A 28 1.90 -11.06 -18.21
N ASN A 29 2.83 -11.19 -17.26
CA ASN A 29 2.79 -12.28 -16.28
C ASN A 29 1.85 -12.01 -15.10
N SER A 30 1.32 -10.79 -14.96
CA SER A 30 0.44 -10.42 -13.85
C SER A 30 -1.01 -10.89 -14.03
N GLY A 31 -1.40 -11.26 -15.26
CA GLY A 31 -2.79 -11.57 -15.59
C GLY A 31 -3.69 -10.33 -15.71
N TRP A 32 -3.15 -9.12 -15.54
CA TRP A 32 -3.84 -7.84 -15.73
C TRP A 32 -3.46 -7.19 -17.06
N THR A 33 -4.35 -6.36 -17.59
CA THR A 33 -4.01 -5.47 -18.72
C THR A 33 -3.07 -4.35 -18.28
N ALA A 34 -2.36 -3.77 -19.24
CA ALA A 34 -1.48 -2.62 -18.96
C ALA A 34 -2.29 -1.43 -18.41
N GLU A 35 -3.49 -1.21 -18.94
CA GLU A 35 -4.40 -0.16 -18.53
C GLU A 35 -4.87 -0.35 -17.09
N GLU A 36 -5.26 -1.56 -16.70
CA GLU A 36 -5.68 -1.88 -15.32
C GLU A 36 -4.53 -1.69 -14.32
N ILE A 37 -3.32 -2.14 -14.67
CA ILE A 37 -2.15 -1.90 -13.83
C ILE A 37 -1.86 -0.40 -13.74
N GLN A 38 -1.90 0.33 -14.85
CA GLN A 38 -1.64 1.76 -14.84
C GLN A 38 -2.66 2.50 -13.96
N GLU A 39 -3.95 2.23 -14.14
CA GLU A 39 -5.03 2.82 -13.35
C GLU A 39 -4.87 2.44 -11.87
N GLY A 40 -4.71 1.17 -11.56
CA GLY A 40 -4.55 0.66 -10.20
C GLY A 40 -3.35 1.27 -9.48
N MET A 41 -2.21 1.39 -10.18
CA MET A 41 -0.98 1.93 -9.60
C MET A 41 -1.04 3.44 -9.34
N THR A 42 -1.79 4.18 -10.16
CA THR A 42 -1.90 5.65 -10.09
C THR A 42 -3.12 6.12 -9.30
N LYS A 43 -4.08 5.22 -9.04
CA LYS A 43 -5.25 5.50 -8.21
C LYS A 43 -4.82 5.98 -6.83
N THR A 44 -5.37 7.13 -6.45
CA THR A 44 -5.03 7.83 -5.21
C THR A 44 -6.13 7.67 -4.19
N TYR A 45 -5.76 7.42 -2.94
CA TYR A 45 -6.67 7.24 -1.81
C TYR A 45 -6.43 8.34 -0.79
N SER A 46 -7.50 8.98 -0.33
CA SER A 46 -7.40 9.97 0.74
C SER A 46 -7.25 9.26 2.09
N VAL A 47 -6.28 9.71 2.90
CA VAL A 47 -5.96 9.14 4.20
C VAL A 47 -5.61 10.23 5.20
N ASP A 48 -5.77 9.95 6.49
CA ASP A 48 -5.20 10.76 7.57
C ASP A 48 -3.88 10.15 8.02
N ILE A 49 -2.79 10.91 7.94
CA ILE A 49 -1.45 10.48 8.40
C ILE A 49 -1.47 9.98 9.84
N VAL A 50 -2.29 10.59 10.71
CA VAL A 50 -2.39 10.16 12.12
C VAL A 50 -3.07 8.81 12.21
N GLY A 51 -4.18 8.60 11.50
CA GLY A 51 -4.83 7.30 11.33
C GLY A 51 -3.90 6.22 10.78
N VAL A 52 -3.17 6.53 9.70
CA VAL A 52 -2.20 5.63 9.07
C VAL A 52 -1.10 5.25 10.04
N SER A 53 -0.48 6.22 10.70
CA SER A 53 0.58 5.97 11.68
C SER A 53 0.07 5.13 12.85
N ARG A 54 -1.08 5.49 13.44
CA ARG A 54 -1.69 4.72 14.53
C ARG A 54 -1.97 3.28 14.13
N PHE A 55 -2.53 3.06 12.94
CA PHE A 55 -2.75 1.73 12.42
C PHE A 55 -1.43 0.97 12.27
N LEU A 56 -0.45 1.50 11.54
CA LEU A 56 0.81 0.80 11.24
C LEU A 56 1.69 0.50 12.47
N TYR A 57 1.51 1.23 13.56
CA TYR A 57 2.15 0.97 14.86
C TYR A 57 1.29 0.12 15.81
N SER A 58 0.02 -0.14 15.50
CA SER A 58 -0.84 -1.04 16.27
C SER A 58 -0.40 -2.51 16.12
N LYS A 59 -0.93 -3.38 16.99
CA LYS A 59 -0.70 -4.83 16.87
C LYS A 59 -1.17 -5.37 15.51
N ASP A 60 -2.33 -4.90 15.05
CA ASP A 60 -2.92 -5.34 13.78
C ASP A 60 -2.14 -4.79 12.60
N GLY A 61 -1.68 -3.54 12.65
CA GLY A 61 -0.83 -2.98 11.59
C GLY A 61 0.55 -3.64 11.52
N VAL A 62 1.14 -4.02 12.67
CA VAL A 62 2.37 -4.82 12.69
C VAL A 62 2.14 -6.19 12.06
N LYS A 63 1.02 -6.84 12.34
CA LYS A 63 0.66 -8.12 11.71
C LYS A 63 0.47 -7.93 10.21
N PHE A 64 -0.30 -6.93 9.80
CA PHE A 64 -0.50 -6.54 8.41
C PHE A 64 0.83 -6.35 7.68
N LEU A 65 1.75 -5.54 8.21
CA LEU A 65 3.06 -5.31 7.58
C LEU A 65 3.91 -6.57 7.47
N LYS A 66 3.86 -7.46 8.47
CA LYS A 66 4.54 -8.77 8.41
C LYS A 66 3.95 -9.64 7.31
N ASP A 67 2.62 -9.67 7.18
CA ASP A 67 1.94 -10.43 6.15
C ASP A 67 2.27 -9.85 4.76
N GLN A 68 2.20 -8.53 4.59
CA GLN A 68 2.55 -7.85 3.33
C GLN A 68 4.01 -8.05 2.90
N THR A 69 4.91 -8.33 3.86
CA THR A 69 6.34 -8.55 3.59
C THR A 69 6.76 -10.01 3.74
N ALA A 70 5.81 -10.92 3.92
CA ALA A 70 6.06 -12.34 4.20
C ALA A 70 6.83 -13.04 3.08
N SER A 71 6.68 -12.58 1.83
CA SER A 71 7.37 -13.12 0.66
C SER A 71 8.49 -12.20 0.15
N TYR A 72 8.94 -11.20 0.92
CA TYR A 72 9.96 -10.24 0.49
C TYR A 72 11.27 -10.89 0.02
N PHE A 73 11.93 -10.35 -1.01
CA PHE A 73 13.22 -10.85 -1.53
C PHE A 73 14.27 -9.72 -1.65
N PRO A 74 15.58 -9.94 -1.33
CA PRO A 74 16.25 -11.21 -1.09
C PRO A 74 16.01 -11.85 0.27
N TYR A 75 15.95 -13.19 0.29
CA TYR A 75 15.61 -14.02 1.46
C TYR A 75 16.39 -13.64 2.73
N TRP A 76 17.70 -13.37 2.64
CA TRP A 76 18.53 -13.00 3.79
C TRP A 76 18.17 -11.65 4.42
N LYS A 77 17.33 -10.83 3.76
CA LYS A 77 16.78 -9.56 4.25
C LYS A 77 15.30 -9.64 4.64
N MET A 78 14.69 -10.82 4.69
CA MET A 78 13.34 -11.09 5.23
C MET A 78 13.30 -10.97 6.76
N LYS A 79 13.77 -9.83 7.26
CA LYS A 79 13.86 -9.50 8.68
C LYS A 79 12.96 -8.31 8.96
N SER A 80 12.91 -7.86 10.22
CA SER A 80 12.21 -6.63 10.64
C SER A 80 12.51 -5.40 9.77
N THR A 81 13.62 -5.39 9.04
CA THR A 81 13.98 -4.34 8.08
C THR A 81 12.98 -4.17 6.93
N SER A 82 12.36 -5.23 6.40
CA SER A 82 11.35 -5.10 5.34
C SER A 82 10.07 -4.44 5.88
N VAL A 83 9.65 -4.86 7.08
CA VAL A 83 8.52 -4.26 7.81
C VAL A 83 8.76 -2.77 8.08
N VAL A 84 9.97 -2.41 8.53
CA VAL A 84 10.34 -1.01 8.77
C VAL A 84 10.36 -0.23 7.46
N ALA A 85 10.96 -0.76 6.40
CA ALA A 85 11.01 -0.09 5.10
C ALA A 85 9.62 0.17 4.52
N LEU A 86 8.73 -0.83 4.57
CA LEU A 86 7.35 -0.68 4.08
C LEU A 86 6.57 0.33 4.92
N ARG A 87 6.67 0.23 6.25
CA ARG A 87 6.03 1.19 7.16
C ARG A 87 6.47 2.61 6.84
N SER A 88 7.79 2.84 6.75
CA SER A 88 8.34 4.17 6.53
C SER A 88 7.90 4.74 5.19
N ALA A 89 7.85 3.92 4.13
CA ALA A 89 7.38 4.37 2.83
C ALA A 89 5.90 4.77 2.86
N ILE A 90 5.02 3.96 3.47
CA ILE A 90 3.59 4.28 3.58
C ILE A 90 3.37 5.57 4.38
N ILE A 91 4.08 5.74 5.52
CA ILE A 91 3.96 6.96 6.32
C ILE A 91 4.47 8.17 5.55
N ALA A 92 5.63 8.06 4.90
CA ALA A 92 6.22 9.14 4.12
C ALA A 92 5.32 9.55 2.95
N ASP A 93 4.66 8.58 2.31
CA ASP A 93 3.71 8.82 1.25
C ASP A 93 2.46 9.55 1.75
N SER A 94 1.93 9.15 2.91
CA SER A 94 0.71 9.73 3.48
C SER A 94 0.80 11.18 3.97
N ILE A 95 1.97 11.85 3.86
CA ILE A 95 2.21 13.19 4.41
C ILE A 95 1.28 14.25 3.83
N ASP A 96 0.95 14.15 2.54
CA ASP A 96 0.04 15.09 1.86
C ASP A 96 -1.44 14.71 1.99
N GLY A 97 -1.76 13.72 2.83
CA GLY A 97 -3.10 13.19 3.04
C GLY A 97 -3.57 12.25 1.92
N LYS A 98 -2.66 11.80 1.06
CA LYS A 98 -2.95 10.90 -0.06
C LYS A 98 -1.94 9.76 -0.09
N ILE A 99 -2.35 8.62 -0.61
CA ILE A 99 -1.45 7.51 -0.92
C ILE A 99 -1.80 6.88 -2.27
N SER A 100 -0.79 6.40 -2.98
CA SER A 100 -0.96 5.55 -4.18
C SER A 100 0.16 4.54 -4.30
N SER A 101 -0.04 3.49 -5.09
CA SER A 101 0.98 2.44 -5.22
C SER A 101 2.25 2.99 -5.85
N ALA A 102 2.11 3.86 -6.85
CA ALA A 102 3.23 4.51 -7.52
C ALA A 102 4.04 5.42 -6.58
N SER A 103 3.39 6.12 -5.66
CA SER A 103 4.01 7.07 -4.75
C SER A 103 4.64 6.37 -3.53
N ILE A 104 3.96 5.36 -2.96
CA ILE A 104 4.57 4.40 -2.02
C ILE A 104 5.81 3.76 -2.63
N MET A 105 5.74 3.26 -3.86
CA MET A 105 6.87 2.65 -4.56
C MET A 105 8.05 3.64 -4.68
N ALA A 106 7.78 4.91 -4.95
CA ALA A 106 8.80 5.95 -5.01
C ALA A 106 9.40 6.30 -3.64
N ALA A 107 8.65 6.12 -2.56
CA ALA A 107 9.08 6.35 -1.19
C ALA A 107 9.84 5.17 -0.56
N LEU A 108 9.86 4.00 -1.22
CA LEU A 108 10.58 2.84 -0.72
C LEU A 108 12.10 3.09 -0.73
N PRO A 109 12.83 2.76 0.35
CA PRO A 109 14.27 2.94 0.41
C PRO A 109 15.04 1.97 -0.50
N VAL A 110 14.39 0.88 -0.92
CA VAL A 110 14.92 -0.16 -1.82
C VAL A 110 13.76 -0.75 -2.62
N ASP A 111 14.04 -1.26 -3.81
CA ASP A 111 13.02 -1.95 -4.61
C ASP A 111 12.48 -3.17 -3.86
N PHE A 112 11.16 -3.20 -3.65
CA PHE A 112 10.50 -4.36 -3.05
C PHE A 112 10.30 -5.46 -4.09
N ARG A 113 10.56 -6.69 -3.66
CA ARG A 113 10.42 -7.90 -4.47
C ARG A 113 9.65 -8.92 -3.65
N LEU A 114 8.82 -9.71 -4.31
CA LEU A 114 8.13 -10.83 -3.69
C LEU A 114 8.53 -12.12 -4.40
N ALA A 115 8.88 -13.15 -3.63
CA ALA A 115 9.27 -14.46 -4.13
C ALA A 115 8.01 -15.25 -4.53
N ASP A 116 7.98 -15.68 -5.79
CA ASP A 116 6.85 -16.41 -6.39
C ASP A 116 7.13 -17.93 -6.51
N THR A 117 8.37 -18.41 -6.26
CA THR A 117 8.81 -19.70 -6.84
C THR A 117 9.66 -20.63 -5.94
N CYS A 118 9.77 -20.41 -4.63
CA CYS A 118 10.72 -21.20 -3.81
C CYS A 118 10.14 -22.23 -2.83
N GLY A 119 8.89 -22.71 -3.01
CA GLY A 119 8.33 -23.87 -2.28
C GLY A 119 8.20 -23.75 -0.75
N THR A 120 8.78 -22.72 -0.15
CA THR A 120 8.73 -22.33 1.27
C THR A 120 7.76 -21.18 1.51
N TYR A 121 7.29 -20.55 0.43
CA TYR A 121 6.33 -19.45 0.44
C TYR A 121 5.14 -19.89 -0.38
N THR A 122 3.93 -19.60 0.11
CA THR A 122 2.66 -20.14 -0.38
C THR A 122 2.30 -19.69 -1.80
N GLY A 123 3.14 -18.90 -2.48
CA GLY A 123 2.83 -18.24 -3.75
C GLY A 123 1.81 -17.10 -3.59
N ALA A 124 0.92 -17.18 -2.60
CA ALA A 124 0.01 -16.13 -2.22
C ALA A 124 0.78 -14.88 -1.81
N GLN A 125 0.97 -13.96 -2.74
CA GLN A 125 1.13 -12.58 -2.35
C GLN A 125 -0.13 -12.23 -1.57
N ASN A 126 0.03 -11.65 -0.39
CA ASN A 126 -1.10 -11.30 0.47
C ASN A 126 -1.81 -10.08 -0.11
N VAL A 127 -2.36 -10.24 -1.32
CA VAL A 127 -3.22 -9.29 -1.99
C VAL A 127 -4.36 -9.03 -1.03
N CYS A 128 -4.50 -7.77 -0.67
CA CYS A 128 -5.47 -7.31 0.31
C CYS A 128 -6.93 -7.48 -0.10
N ALA A 129 -7.18 -7.88 -1.33
CA ALA A 129 -8.49 -8.09 -1.90
C ALA A 129 -8.49 -9.39 -2.72
N PRO A 130 -8.42 -10.56 -2.05
CA PRO A 130 -8.36 -11.85 -2.75
C PRO A 130 -9.63 -12.16 -3.54
N ASP A 131 -10.74 -11.47 -3.24
CA ASP A 131 -11.99 -11.51 -4.00
C ASP A 131 -11.98 -10.61 -5.25
N LYS A 132 -10.91 -9.83 -5.46
CA LYS A 132 -10.75 -8.88 -6.57
C LYS A 132 -9.70 -9.32 -7.58
N CYS A 133 -9.22 -10.55 -7.50
CA CYS A 133 -8.29 -11.13 -8.46
C CYS A 133 -8.87 -12.42 -9.03
N GLU A 134 -8.60 -12.68 -10.31
CA GLU A 134 -9.01 -13.88 -11.02
C GLU A 134 -7.80 -14.74 -11.39
N GLY A 135 -7.77 -15.95 -10.86
CA GLY A 135 -6.69 -16.92 -11.09
C GLY A 135 -5.38 -16.58 -10.38
N ASP A 136 -4.45 -17.53 -10.41
CA ASP A 136 -3.21 -17.44 -9.63
C ASP A 136 -2.37 -16.22 -10.04
N ALA A 137 -2.22 -15.96 -11.34
CA ALA A 137 -1.41 -14.84 -11.82
C ALA A 137 -1.85 -13.48 -11.23
N GLN A 138 -3.15 -13.15 -11.27
CA GLN A 138 -3.64 -11.91 -10.70
C GLN A 138 -3.54 -11.90 -9.17
N CYS A 139 -3.70 -13.04 -8.50
CA CYS A 139 -3.66 -13.09 -7.04
C CYS A 139 -2.22 -13.15 -6.48
N THR A 140 -1.23 -13.53 -7.28
CA THR A 140 0.15 -13.75 -6.81
C THR A 140 1.18 -12.84 -7.47
N SER A 141 0.80 -11.94 -8.39
CA SER A 141 1.79 -11.04 -9.01
C SER A 141 2.19 -9.87 -8.11
N LEU A 142 3.46 -9.44 -8.25
CA LEU A 142 4.00 -8.26 -7.54
C LEU A 142 3.23 -6.99 -7.87
N LEU A 143 2.75 -6.86 -9.11
CA LEU A 143 1.96 -5.70 -9.52
C LEU A 143 0.60 -5.68 -8.82
N SER A 144 -0.04 -6.84 -8.66
CA SER A 144 -1.28 -6.97 -7.89
C SER A 144 -1.08 -6.54 -6.44
N TRP A 145 0.01 -7.00 -5.80
CA TRP A 145 0.34 -6.57 -4.44
C TRP A 145 0.43 -5.04 -4.33
N TYR A 146 1.16 -4.40 -5.25
CA TYR A 146 1.23 -2.95 -5.27
C TYR A 146 -0.14 -2.30 -5.52
N VAL A 147 -0.91 -2.74 -6.51
CA VAL A 147 -2.21 -2.16 -6.88
C VAL A 147 -3.18 -2.13 -5.70
N PHE A 148 -3.22 -3.19 -4.88
CA PHE A 148 -4.16 -3.29 -3.76
C PHE A 148 -3.64 -2.71 -2.44
N LEU A 149 -2.32 -2.49 -2.30
CA LEU A 149 -1.71 -2.03 -1.05
C LEU A 149 -2.32 -0.72 -0.51
N PRO A 150 -2.48 0.37 -1.30
CA PRO A 150 -2.99 1.63 -0.77
C PRO A 150 -4.44 1.55 -0.30
N ALA A 151 -5.30 0.85 -1.05
CA ALA A 151 -6.70 0.63 -0.66
C ALA A 151 -6.79 -0.07 0.70
N CYS A 152 -5.89 -1.03 0.92
CA CYS A 152 -5.82 -1.79 2.15
C CYS A 152 -5.36 -0.96 3.34
N VAL A 153 -4.34 -0.12 3.13
CA VAL A 153 -3.91 0.84 4.15
C VAL A 153 -5.05 1.80 4.48
N GLN A 154 -5.74 2.34 3.47
CA GLN A 154 -6.89 3.23 3.68
C GLN A 154 -7.98 2.56 4.51
N ALA A 155 -8.41 1.35 4.14
CA ALA A 155 -9.49 0.63 4.82
C ALA A 155 -9.17 0.35 6.29
N ASN A 156 -7.91 0.03 6.61
CA ASN A 156 -7.50 -0.28 7.98
C ASN A 156 -7.07 0.95 8.81
N SER A 157 -6.76 2.07 8.15
CA SER A 157 -6.34 3.32 8.81
C SER A 157 -7.47 4.32 8.99
N ALA A 158 -8.65 4.04 8.44
CA ALA A 158 -9.85 4.83 8.64
C ALA A 158 -10.13 4.95 10.15
N LEU A 159 -9.92 6.14 10.70
CA LEU A 159 -10.37 6.44 12.05
C LEU A 159 -11.91 6.38 12.04
N PRO A 160 -12.55 5.86 13.10
CA PRO A 160 -13.97 6.13 13.28
C PRO A 160 -14.19 7.64 13.20
N GLU A 161 -15.25 8.05 12.50
CA GLU A 161 -15.62 9.46 12.38
C GLU A 161 -15.53 10.11 13.77
N PRO A 162 -14.83 11.25 13.93
CA PRO A 162 -14.73 11.88 15.24
C PRO A 162 -16.16 12.12 15.72
N ALA A 163 -16.50 11.52 16.87
CA ALA A 163 -17.81 11.71 17.48
C ALA A 163 -18.11 13.22 17.46
N PRO A 164 -19.30 13.64 17.01
CA PRO A 164 -19.64 15.05 16.92
C PRO A 164 -19.25 15.68 18.25
N ARG A 165 -18.35 16.67 18.20
CA ARG A 165 -17.93 17.38 19.42
C ARG A 165 -19.22 17.79 20.10
N ALA A 166 -19.49 17.22 21.28
CA ALA A 166 -20.60 17.69 22.09
C ALA A 166 -20.36 19.19 22.25
N VAL A 167 -21.23 19.99 21.65
CA VAL A 167 -21.26 21.43 21.90
C VAL A 167 -21.55 21.50 23.39
N GLN A 168 -20.52 21.76 24.19
CA GLN A 168 -20.74 22.04 25.59
C GLN A 168 -21.47 23.38 25.61
N THR A 169 -22.79 23.32 25.72
CA THR A 169 -23.59 24.48 26.10
C THR A 169 -23.15 24.85 27.50
N TYR A 170 -22.22 25.79 27.57
CA TYR A 170 -21.79 26.36 28.83
C TYR A 170 -22.97 27.19 29.37
N THR A 171 -23.83 26.57 30.16
CA THR A 171 -24.88 27.30 30.88
C THR A 171 -24.20 28.03 32.03
N ALA A 172 -23.96 29.34 31.84
CA ALA A 172 -23.45 30.18 32.91
C ALA A 172 -24.41 30.07 34.12
N PRO A 173 -23.93 29.81 35.34
CA PRO A 173 -24.80 29.76 36.50
C PRO A 173 -25.44 31.14 36.69
N ALA A 174 -26.77 31.19 36.71
CA ALA A 174 -27.51 32.40 37.03
C ALA A 174 -27.14 32.83 38.45
N ARG A 175 -26.40 33.93 38.57
CA ARG A 175 -26.13 34.58 39.85
C ARG A 175 -27.43 35.24 40.32
N PRO A 176 -27.95 34.93 41.52
CA PRO A 176 -29.09 35.66 42.04
C PRO A 176 -28.65 37.09 42.38
N LEU A 177 -29.45 38.07 41.97
CA LEU A 177 -29.31 39.48 42.35
C LEU A 177 -30.05 39.70 43.67
N TRP A 178 -29.42 39.28 44.77
CA TRP A 178 -29.71 39.77 46.12
C TRP A 178 -28.47 39.58 46.98
#